data_AF-A0A0Q0YJD4-F1
#
_entry.id   AF-A0A0Q0YJD4-F1
#
_cell.length_a   1.000
_cell.length_b   1.000
_cell.length_c   1.000
_cell.angle_alpha   90.00
_cell.angle_beta   90.00
_cell.angle_gamma   90.00
#
_symmetry.space_group_name_H-M   'P 1'
#
loop_
_entity.id
_entity.type
_entity.pdbx_description
1 polymer ?
#
loop_
_entity_poly.entity_id
_entity_poly.type
_entity_poly.pdbx_seq_one_letter_code
_entity_poly.pdbx_strand_id
1 'polypeptide(L)'
;MKYRTIYGAVLSAALVAYGPEGIAQAVPADSPQPVIPESAGPQQCVPYLGDVLKGNGQFPLGLVPPDYGMEGYEDLPLASAQSRQGDQAHQGNQAHLPERVDVRDNTQGFNEQIEAALSGGDLFVRRVGDSQWREAPTPECLKGKITGISLNDDALLALDEAGWMYTLSNLQSSPQRWGWIRAWGGPVWLGKGMQMPTTQPGRWALSLIGTHTDRVYDTPDGKQQPVSLAKVTQAVALSEDGSRIYSLDPWLARDYSYEVGTPWNSRFQAEAISASGSVIFITNRYGDMYTRLSDFDVNGSDPAQFRYGWGEDERPAAVDAAQHRLNDSTAPIGLPGDDWHHQPKIPGRITSRISIHSTAPGSNNRELRVEGLDEVGNTGFWKKELTGQQWEFVPTGQPLQGKELSNPQEDRSADTLAEASPFHYRGELTPGVTMNVREFAYASPRRDVTLSIGGQDYRFIFHSVDGRLGTPLSMRMLPVESEFGSRPAGLAEGIPRNYMAAIEVPEETQQQVQANPALANFLAGYMENEQFHQVYLKVTPSQMEVWNSPVDNVAVPLLSEVAHLPYTEVPSHDEA
;
A
#
# COMPACT_ATOMS: atom_id res chain seq x y z
N MET A 1 -5.21 10.18 -55.84
CA MET A 1 -4.90 11.63 -55.92
C MET A 1 -6.14 12.42 -55.50
N LYS A 2 -6.16 12.93 -54.26
CA LYS A 2 -6.88 14.12 -53.78
C LYS A 2 -6.78 14.12 -52.25
N TYR A 3 -5.80 14.88 -51.76
CA TYR A 3 -5.60 15.22 -50.35
C TYR A 3 -6.75 16.13 -49.88
N ARG A 4 -7.27 15.88 -48.68
CA ARG A 4 -8.03 16.87 -47.91
C ARG A 4 -7.35 17.06 -46.55
N THR A 5 -6.66 18.18 -46.46
CA THR A 5 -6.03 18.76 -45.28
C THR A 5 -7.11 19.09 -44.23
N ILE A 6 -6.93 18.61 -43.00
CA ILE A 6 -7.69 19.07 -41.84
C ILE A 6 -6.77 20.03 -41.07
N TYR A 7 -7.27 21.25 -40.87
CA TYR A 7 -6.61 22.32 -40.13
C TYR A 7 -6.54 21.97 -38.64
N GLY A 8 -5.35 22.13 -38.06
CA GLY A 8 -5.14 22.06 -36.62
C GLY A 8 -5.81 23.24 -35.91
N ALA A 9 -6.63 22.94 -34.92
CA ALA A 9 -7.09 23.91 -33.93
C ALA A 9 -6.02 23.99 -32.83
N VAL A 10 -5.31 25.11 -32.77
CA VAL A 10 -4.45 25.47 -31.65
C VAL A 10 -5.38 25.90 -30.51
N LEU A 11 -5.54 25.06 -29.47
CA LEU A 11 -6.14 25.49 -28.22
C LEU A 11 -5.12 26.31 -27.44
N SER A 12 -5.30 27.62 -27.41
CA SER A 12 -4.60 28.51 -26.47
C SER A 12 -5.23 28.35 -25.09
N ALA A 13 -4.61 27.54 -24.23
CA ALA A 13 -4.98 27.49 -22.81
C ALA A 13 -4.36 28.71 -22.10
N ALA A 14 -5.22 29.58 -21.57
CA ALA A 14 -4.81 30.65 -20.67
C ALA A 14 -4.36 30.03 -19.34
N LEU A 15 -3.06 30.14 -19.03
CA LEU A 15 -2.50 29.82 -17.74
C LEU A 15 -3.01 30.84 -16.70
N VAL A 16 -4.01 30.46 -15.93
CA VAL A 16 -4.32 31.12 -14.66
C VAL A 16 -3.36 30.54 -13.63
N ALA A 17 -2.41 31.37 -13.18
CA ALA A 17 -1.52 31.02 -12.09
C ALA A 17 -2.32 30.94 -10.78
N TYR A 18 -2.54 29.73 -10.28
CA TYR A 18 -2.93 29.53 -8.88
C TYR A 18 -1.66 29.48 -8.04
N GLY A 19 -1.60 30.35 -7.03
CA GLY A 19 -0.49 30.43 -6.08
C GLY A 19 -0.40 29.19 -5.18
N PRO A 20 0.77 28.95 -4.55
CA PRO A 20 0.96 27.83 -3.64
C PRO A 20 0.57 28.27 -2.24
N GLU A 21 -0.60 27.87 -1.74
CA GLU A 21 -0.94 27.75 -0.31
C GLU A 21 -2.42 27.43 -0.20
N GLY A 22 -2.72 26.26 0.34
CA GLY A 22 -4.08 25.72 0.43
C GLY A 22 -4.03 24.21 0.57
N ILE A 23 -3.41 23.72 1.64
CA ILE A 23 -3.84 22.43 2.19
C ILE A 23 -5.35 22.56 2.38
N ALA A 24 -6.12 21.59 1.94
CA ALA A 24 -7.55 21.47 2.23
C ALA A 24 -7.76 21.27 3.75
N GLN A 25 -7.42 22.28 4.55
CA GLN A 25 -7.99 22.47 5.88
C GLN A 25 -9.35 23.11 5.65
N ALA A 26 -10.43 22.33 5.82
CA ALA A 26 -11.80 22.76 6.19
C ALA A 26 -12.92 21.86 5.64
N VAL A 27 -12.66 20.65 5.13
CA VAL A 27 -13.75 19.67 4.96
C VAL A 27 -13.65 18.64 6.08
N PRO A 28 -14.61 18.61 7.02
CA PRO A 28 -14.69 17.52 7.99
C PRO A 28 -14.75 16.19 7.25
N ALA A 29 -13.77 15.32 7.52
CA ALA A 29 -13.78 13.96 7.07
C ALA A 29 -14.08 13.02 8.24
N ASP A 30 -14.66 11.87 7.94
CA ASP A 30 -15.00 10.83 8.93
C ASP A 30 -13.79 10.12 9.53
N SER A 31 -12.64 10.25 8.87
CA SER A 31 -11.39 9.64 9.30
C SER A 31 -10.48 10.70 9.92
N PRO A 32 -9.96 10.47 11.14
CA PRO A 32 -8.98 11.35 11.74
C PRO A 32 -7.79 11.52 10.79
N GLN A 33 -7.49 12.77 10.42
CA GLN A 33 -6.25 13.04 9.72
C GLN A 33 -5.07 12.77 10.65
N PRO A 34 -3.94 12.26 10.16
CA PRO A 34 -2.77 12.11 11.00
C PRO A 34 -2.30 13.47 11.51
N VAL A 35 -1.88 13.51 12.77
CA VAL A 35 -1.32 14.71 13.38
C VAL A 35 0.12 14.86 12.92
N ILE A 36 0.36 15.79 11.99
CA ILE A 36 1.69 16.03 11.42
C ILE A 36 2.37 17.18 12.17
N PRO A 37 3.60 17.00 12.67
CA PRO A 37 4.36 18.09 13.28
C PRO A 37 4.61 19.23 12.29
N GLU A 38 4.42 20.48 12.73
CA GLU A 38 4.81 21.64 11.94
C GLU A 38 6.31 21.62 11.65
N SER A 39 6.68 21.92 10.40
CA SER A 39 8.08 21.88 9.96
C SER A 39 8.33 22.85 8.80
N ALA A 40 9.56 23.36 8.71
CA ALA A 40 10.00 24.27 7.65
C ALA A 40 10.20 23.58 6.29
N GLY A 41 10.02 22.25 6.21
CA GLY A 41 10.27 21.45 5.02
C GLY A 41 11.40 20.42 5.22
N PRO A 42 11.62 19.53 4.23
CA PRO A 42 12.70 18.57 4.28
C PRO A 42 14.06 19.26 4.17
N GLN A 43 15.09 18.60 4.69
CA GLN A 43 16.46 19.10 4.73
C GLN A 43 17.00 19.41 3.32
N GLN A 44 17.38 20.67 3.10
CA GLN A 44 17.73 21.16 1.76
C GLN A 44 19.10 20.68 1.24
N CYS A 45 19.93 20.09 2.11
CA CYS A 45 21.21 19.52 1.69
C CYS A 45 21.08 18.17 0.99
N VAL A 46 19.95 17.47 1.19
CA VAL A 46 19.65 16.22 0.51
C VAL A 46 19.27 16.52 -0.94
N PRO A 47 19.85 15.84 -1.95
CA PRO A 47 19.50 16.07 -3.35
C PRO A 47 18.00 15.90 -3.60
N TYR A 48 17.45 16.78 -4.43
CA TYR A 48 16.01 16.75 -4.70
C TYR A 48 15.59 15.47 -5.44
N LEU A 49 16.24 15.18 -6.58
CA LEU A 49 15.91 14.03 -7.45
C LEU A 49 17.06 13.00 -7.56
N GLY A 50 18.06 13.04 -6.67
CA GLY A 50 19.27 12.21 -6.78
C GLY A 50 20.31 12.72 -7.80
N ASP A 51 21.22 11.84 -8.24
CA ASP A 51 22.27 12.07 -9.24
C ASP A 51 22.13 11.08 -10.42
N VAL A 52 21.42 11.53 -11.47
CA VAL A 52 21.11 10.73 -12.66
C VAL A 52 22.37 10.15 -13.32
N LEU A 53 23.53 10.82 -13.21
CA LEU A 53 24.78 10.33 -13.81
C LEU A 53 25.33 9.10 -13.09
N LYS A 54 25.03 8.95 -11.79
CA LYS A 54 25.36 7.76 -10.99
C LYS A 54 24.27 6.69 -11.06
N GLY A 55 23.19 6.96 -11.78
CA GLY A 55 22.02 6.10 -11.88
C GLY A 55 21.19 6.04 -10.59
N ASN A 56 21.47 6.88 -9.59
CA ASN A 56 20.56 7.09 -8.45
C ASN A 56 19.73 8.35 -8.72
N GLY A 57 18.45 8.32 -8.42
CA GLY A 57 17.55 9.37 -8.90
C GLY A 57 16.74 8.95 -10.11
N GLN A 58 15.73 9.74 -10.41
CA GLN A 58 14.46 9.12 -10.74
C GLN A 58 13.89 9.51 -12.09
N PHE A 59 14.54 9.03 -13.13
CA PHE A 59 13.95 8.95 -14.46
C PHE A 59 14.67 7.87 -15.28
N PRO A 60 13.94 6.89 -15.83
CA PRO A 60 12.88 6.11 -15.21
C PRO A 60 13.50 4.92 -14.43
N LEU A 61 12.99 4.69 -13.21
CA LEU A 61 13.37 3.56 -12.37
C LEU A 61 13.19 2.25 -13.15
N GLY A 62 14.08 1.28 -12.92
CA GLY A 62 14.01 -0.05 -13.54
C GLY A 62 14.62 -0.19 -14.94
N LEU A 63 15.02 0.89 -15.63
CA LEU A 63 15.73 0.76 -16.91
C LEU A 63 17.21 0.42 -16.76
N VAL A 64 17.85 0.88 -15.68
CA VAL A 64 19.23 0.52 -15.37
C VAL A 64 19.20 -0.55 -14.28
N PRO A 65 19.51 -1.80 -14.62
CA PRO A 65 19.57 -2.86 -13.63
C PRO A 65 20.58 -2.53 -12.52
N PRO A 66 20.37 -3.04 -11.31
CA PRO A 66 21.43 -3.09 -10.33
C PRO A 66 22.64 -3.84 -10.89
N ASP A 67 23.85 -3.39 -10.57
CA ASP A 67 25.07 -4.08 -11.01
C ASP A 67 25.49 -5.23 -10.09
N TYR A 68 24.85 -5.37 -8.93
CA TYR A 68 25.18 -6.37 -7.91
C TYR A 68 26.68 -6.39 -7.55
N GLY A 69 27.35 -5.25 -7.72
CA GLY A 69 28.76 -5.08 -7.49
C GLY A 69 29.07 -4.47 -6.13
N MET A 70 30.37 -4.31 -5.87
CA MET A 70 30.89 -3.78 -4.60
C MET A 70 31.82 -2.56 -4.79
N GLU A 71 31.77 -1.92 -5.95
CA GLU A 71 32.68 -0.82 -6.25
C GLU A 71 32.46 0.36 -5.27
N GLY A 72 33.54 0.81 -4.63
CA GLY A 72 33.52 1.85 -3.59
C GLY A 72 33.16 1.37 -2.18
N TYR A 73 32.90 0.08 -1.97
CA TYR A 73 32.62 -0.42 -0.61
C TYR A 73 33.82 -0.28 0.33
N GLU A 74 35.02 -0.60 -0.16
CA GLU A 74 36.25 -0.49 0.63
C GLU A 74 36.63 0.97 0.94
N ASP A 75 36.11 1.92 0.16
CA ASP A 75 36.31 3.35 0.36
C ASP A 75 35.37 3.93 1.43
N LEU A 76 34.32 3.19 1.85
CA LEU A 76 33.43 3.62 2.92
C LEU A 76 34.18 3.65 4.26
N PRO A 77 34.04 4.72 5.07
CA PRO A 77 34.72 4.81 6.36
C PRO A 77 34.35 3.64 7.26
N LEU A 78 35.34 3.08 7.94
CA LEU A 78 35.07 2.10 8.99
C LEU A 78 34.36 2.78 10.14
N ALA A 79 33.31 2.13 10.65
CA ALA A 79 32.79 2.52 11.96
C ALA A 79 33.95 2.42 12.96
N SER A 80 34.22 3.46 13.74
CA SER A 80 35.35 3.43 14.67
C SER A 80 34.90 2.95 16.06
N ALA A 81 35.79 2.26 16.79
CA ALA A 81 35.53 1.79 18.14
C ALA A 81 35.71 2.88 19.23
N GLN A 82 36.07 4.12 18.86
CA GLN A 82 36.46 5.17 19.79
C GLN A 82 35.75 6.50 19.51
N SER A 83 34.93 6.97 20.46
CA SER A 83 34.70 8.40 20.64
C SER A 83 34.49 8.76 22.11
N ARG A 84 35.56 9.19 22.80
CA ARG A 84 35.52 10.17 23.90
C ARG A 84 36.90 10.79 24.08
N GLN A 85 37.18 11.89 23.37
CA GLN A 85 37.65 13.16 23.93
C GLN A 85 38.03 14.15 22.82
N GLY A 86 37.41 15.33 22.87
CA GLY A 86 37.98 16.57 22.34
C GLY A 86 38.04 16.70 20.83
N ASP A 87 36.88 16.87 20.18
CA ASP A 87 36.58 17.91 19.18
C ASP A 87 35.33 17.50 18.39
N GLN A 88 34.54 18.49 17.96
CA GLN A 88 33.29 18.31 17.24
C GLN A 88 33.53 17.64 15.87
N ALA A 89 33.44 16.31 15.82
CA ALA A 89 33.23 15.57 14.59
C ALA A 89 32.44 14.30 14.92
N HIS A 90 31.28 14.16 14.29
CA HIS A 90 30.41 12.99 14.35
C HIS A 90 31.19 11.76 13.86
N GLN A 91 31.63 10.91 14.79
CA GLN A 91 32.15 9.57 14.52
C GLN A 91 31.34 8.60 15.39
N GLY A 92 30.55 7.76 14.73
CA GLY A 92 29.62 6.88 15.41
C GLY A 92 30.30 5.73 16.16
N ASN A 93 29.61 5.23 17.18
CA ASN A 93 30.17 4.29 18.14
C ASN A 93 29.85 2.83 17.75
N GLN A 94 30.85 2.06 17.33
CA GLN A 94 30.70 0.62 17.03
C GLN A 94 30.09 -0.20 18.16
N ALA A 95 30.23 0.22 19.42
CA ALA A 95 29.78 -0.57 20.57
C ALA A 95 28.26 -0.80 20.64
N HIS A 96 27.48 -0.08 19.82
CA HIS A 96 26.01 -0.18 19.79
C HIS A 96 25.48 -0.79 18.47
N LEU A 97 26.37 -1.26 17.59
CA LEU A 97 25.96 -1.90 16.34
C LEU A 97 25.65 -3.39 16.56
N PRO A 98 24.61 -3.91 15.90
CA PRO A 98 24.22 -5.30 16.10
C PRO A 98 25.28 -6.26 15.55
N GLU A 99 25.49 -7.37 16.26
CA GLU A 99 26.31 -8.46 15.76
C GLU A 99 25.65 -9.15 14.55
N ARG A 100 24.32 -9.17 14.53
CA ARG A 100 23.47 -9.85 13.55
C ARG A 100 22.17 -9.09 13.32
N VAL A 101 21.66 -9.11 12.09
CA VAL A 101 20.39 -8.48 11.71
C VAL A 101 19.40 -9.56 11.28
N ASP A 102 18.68 -10.15 12.24
CA ASP A 102 17.74 -11.24 11.96
C ASP A 102 16.30 -10.77 11.67
N VAL A 103 15.91 -9.57 12.10
CA VAL A 103 14.54 -9.05 11.94
C VAL A 103 14.63 -7.62 11.45
N ARG A 104 13.94 -7.30 10.35
CA ARG A 104 13.82 -5.93 9.85
C ARG A 104 12.88 -5.14 10.75
N ASP A 105 13.31 -3.96 11.17
CA ASP A 105 12.52 -3.02 11.96
C ASP A 105 12.96 -1.57 11.65
N ASN A 106 12.53 -0.60 12.47
CA ASN A 106 12.87 0.79 12.22
C ASN A 106 14.28 1.24 12.66
N THR A 107 15.13 0.29 13.06
CA THR A 107 16.52 0.51 13.47
C THR A 107 17.51 -0.31 12.67
N GLN A 108 17.07 -1.39 12.02
CA GLN A 108 17.94 -2.26 11.24
C GLN A 108 17.18 -3.00 10.13
N GLY A 109 17.89 -3.41 9.09
CA GLY A 109 17.30 -4.20 8.02
C GLY A 109 18.36 -4.80 7.10
N PHE A 110 17.92 -5.61 6.14
CA PHE A 110 18.80 -6.30 5.21
C PHE A 110 18.12 -6.53 3.86
N ASN A 111 18.95 -6.64 2.82
CA ASN A 111 18.59 -7.18 1.51
C ASN A 111 19.60 -8.27 1.15
N GLU A 112 19.69 -8.66 -0.12
CA GLU A 112 20.61 -9.70 -0.57
C GLU A 112 22.10 -9.29 -0.58
N GLN A 113 22.40 -7.99 -0.57
CA GLN A 113 23.76 -7.45 -0.67
C GLN A 113 24.29 -6.94 0.67
N ILE A 114 23.45 -6.22 1.42
CA ILE A 114 23.84 -5.48 2.60
C ILE A 114 22.90 -5.70 3.79
N GLU A 115 23.46 -5.50 4.96
CA GLU A 115 22.74 -5.23 6.20
C GLU A 115 22.95 -3.75 6.56
N ALA A 116 21.93 -3.12 7.14
CA ALA A 116 21.94 -1.74 7.59
C ALA A 116 21.53 -1.64 9.06
N ALA A 117 22.14 -0.72 9.80
CA ALA A 117 21.82 -0.43 11.18
C ALA A 117 21.87 1.08 11.46
N LEU A 118 20.95 1.55 12.28
CA LEU A 118 20.86 2.91 12.77
C LEU A 118 21.42 2.97 14.20
N SER A 119 22.39 3.84 14.45
CA SER A 119 22.96 4.03 15.80
C SER A 119 23.29 5.50 16.02
N GLY A 120 22.73 6.09 17.08
CA GLY A 120 22.97 7.51 17.41
C GLY A 120 22.53 8.50 16.32
N GLY A 121 21.62 8.10 15.43
CA GLY A 121 21.18 8.89 14.28
C GLY A 121 22.07 8.79 13.04
N ASP A 122 23.12 7.96 13.09
CA ASP A 122 24.01 7.65 11.97
C ASP A 122 23.66 6.29 11.35
N LEU A 123 23.77 6.21 10.02
CA LEU A 123 23.48 5.00 9.24
C LEU A 123 24.76 4.22 8.96
N PHE A 124 24.75 2.94 9.31
CA PHE A 124 25.84 2.00 9.08
C PHE A 124 25.37 0.89 8.15
N VAL A 125 26.31 0.39 7.36
CA VAL A 125 26.12 -0.74 6.45
C VAL A 125 27.26 -1.73 6.59
N ARG A 126 26.96 -2.99 6.29
CA ARG A 126 27.96 -4.01 6.00
C ARG A 126 27.42 -4.94 4.92
N ARG A 127 28.29 -5.70 4.26
CA ARG A 127 27.83 -6.81 3.41
C ARG A 127 27.16 -7.88 4.27
N VAL A 128 26.18 -8.55 3.69
CA VAL A 128 25.61 -9.75 4.30
C VAL A 128 26.74 -10.76 4.54
N GLY A 129 26.85 -11.23 5.79
CA GLY A 129 27.90 -12.17 6.21
C GLY A 129 29.24 -11.55 6.62
N ASP A 130 29.45 -10.24 6.43
CA ASP A 130 30.61 -9.54 6.99
C ASP A 130 30.39 -9.24 8.49
N SER A 131 31.48 -9.10 9.24
CA SER A 131 31.43 -8.65 10.64
C SER A 131 31.63 -7.14 10.80
N GLN A 132 32.24 -6.49 9.81
CA GLN A 132 32.75 -5.13 9.94
C GLN A 132 31.78 -4.10 9.38
N TRP A 133 31.31 -3.22 10.27
CA TRP A 133 30.43 -2.11 9.92
C TRP A 133 31.19 -0.92 9.33
N ARG A 134 30.55 -0.25 8.37
CA ARG A 134 31.02 0.97 7.71
C ARG A 134 29.94 2.04 7.74
N GLU A 135 30.35 3.29 7.74
CA GLU A 135 29.41 4.42 7.64
C GLU A 135 28.85 4.50 6.23
N ALA A 136 27.52 4.56 6.11
CA ALA A 136 26.86 4.78 4.83
C ALA A 136 27.09 6.23 4.37
N PRO A 137 27.23 6.49 3.05
CA PRO A 137 27.40 7.85 2.54
C PRO A 137 26.13 8.66 2.81
N THR A 138 26.15 9.47 3.87
CA THR A 138 24.98 10.19 4.39
C THR A 138 25.22 11.71 4.31
N PRO A 139 24.28 12.51 3.78
CA PRO A 139 24.40 13.97 3.74
C PRO A 139 24.63 14.54 5.15
N GLU A 140 25.52 15.52 5.28
CA GLU A 140 25.89 16.12 6.58
C GLU A 140 24.69 16.64 7.38
N CYS A 141 23.62 17.10 6.71
CA CYS A 141 22.42 17.56 7.41
C CYS A 141 21.59 16.43 8.03
N LEU A 142 21.77 15.18 7.60
CA LEU A 142 21.08 13.99 8.13
C LEU A 142 21.95 13.19 9.13
N LYS A 143 23.28 13.33 9.10
CA LYS A 143 24.17 12.67 10.06
C LYS A 143 23.78 13.00 11.50
N GLY A 144 23.67 11.97 12.34
CA GLY A 144 23.22 12.08 13.72
C GLY A 144 21.76 12.51 13.92
N LYS A 145 20.92 12.55 12.86
CA LYS A 145 19.54 13.07 12.93
C LYS A 145 18.48 12.10 12.39
N ILE A 146 18.87 10.92 11.92
CA ILE A 146 17.92 9.91 11.47
C ILE A 146 17.28 9.25 12.70
N THR A 147 15.95 9.21 12.75
CA THR A 147 15.20 8.66 13.89
C THR A 147 14.67 7.26 13.63
N GLY A 148 14.57 6.87 12.36
CA GLY A 148 14.21 5.52 11.98
C GLY A 148 14.50 5.24 10.51
N ILE A 149 14.67 3.96 10.18
CA ILE A 149 14.92 3.48 8.82
C ILE A 149 13.94 2.38 8.42
N SER A 150 13.83 2.06 7.13
CA SER A 150 13.21 0.83 6.67
C SER A 150 13.82 0.47 5.33
N LEU A 151 14.54 -0.65 5.28
CA LEU A 151 15.24 -1.12 4.10
C LEU A 151 14.44 -2.24 3.43
N ASN A 152 14.17 -2.12 2.14
CA ASN A 152 13.58 -3.17 1.31
C ASN A 152 14.15 -3.14 -0.10
N ASP A 153 14.52 -4.32 -0.62
CA ASP A 153 15.08 -4.47 -1.96
C ASP A 153 16.24 -3.48 -2.22
N ASP A 154 16.16 -2.65 -3.25
CA ASP A 154 17.20 -1.68 -3.60
C ASP A 154 17.03 -0.29 -2.97
N ALA A 155 16.16 -0.14 -1.97
CA ALA A 155 15.90 1.14 -1.32
C ALA A 155 15.87 1.07 0.22
N LEU A 156 16.23 2.18 0.85
CA LEU A 156 16.03 2.45 2.27
C LEU A 156 15.29 3.76 2.41
N LEU A 157 14.24 3.77 3.23
CA LEU A 157 13.56 4.98 3.69
C LEU A 157 14.13 5.38 5.05
N ALA A 158 14.46 6.65 5.24
CA ALA A 158 14.89 7.22 6.52
C ALA A 158 13.96 8.36 6.91
N LEU A 159 13.72 8.51 8.21
CA LEU A 159 12.97 9.63 8.79
C LEU A 159 13.90 10.54 9.62
N ASP A 160 13.66 11.85 9.58
CA ASP A 160 14.24 12.78 10.55
C ASP A 160 13.33 13.00 11.77
N GLU A 161 13.72 13.87 12.70
CA GLU A 161 12.95 14.19 13.91
C GLU A 161 11.57 14.80 13.63
N ALA A 162 11.41 15.49 12.49
CA ALA A 162 10.13 16.03 12.06
C ALA A 162 9.32 15.00 11.25
N GLY A 163 9.85 13.79 11.03
CA GLY A 163 9.20 12.73 10.29
C GLY A 163 9.27 12.90 8.76
N TRP A 164 10.13 13.78 8.23
CA TRP A 164 10.32 13.86 6.77
C TRP A 164 10.96 12.60 6.23
N MET A 165 10.42 12.13 5.10
CA MET A 165 10.92 10.95 4.40
C MET A 165 12.08 11.30 3.47
N TYR A 166 13.14 10.50 3.53
CA TYR A 166 14.28 10.53 2.61
C TYR A 166 14.57 9.12 2.11
N THR A 167 14.78 8.96 0.81
CA THR A 167 15.09 7.66 0.21
C THR A 167 16.57 7.58 -0.14
N LEU A 168 17.23 6.51 0.30
CA LEU A 168 18.53 6.07 -0.22
C LEU A 168 18.28 4.93 -1.22
N SER A 169 18.63 5.13 -2.48
CA SER A 169 18.35 4.18 -3.57
C SER A 169 19.59 3.43 -4.05
N ASN A 170 19.37 2.41 -4.89
CA ASN A 170 20.37 1.53 -5.51
C ASN A 170 21.16 0.65 -4.53
N LEU A 171 20.56 0.26 -3.41
CA LEU A 171 21.21 -0.56 -2.38
C LEU A 171 21.50 -2.01 -2.79
N GLN A 172 21.10 -2.40 -4.00
CA GLN A 172 21.54 -3.64 -4.66
C GLN A 172 22.72 -3.45 -5.64
N SER A 173 23.18 -2.21 -5.82
CA SER A 173 24.34 -1.89 -6.65
C SER A 173 25.56 -1.55 -5.80
N SER A 174 26.69 -1.40 -6.48
CA SER A 174 27.93 -0.87 -5.95
C SER A 174 27.72 0.45 -5.19
N PRO A 175 28.35 0.65 -4.00
CA PRO A 175 28.18 1.87 -3.20
C PRO A 175 28.40 3.20 -3.92
N GLN A 176 29.24 3.25 -4.95
CA GLN A 176 29.41 4.47 -5.78
C GLN A 176 28.12 4.92 -6.48
N ARG A 177 27.15 4.01 -6.67
CA ARG A 177 25.85 4.28 -7.29
C ARG A 177 24.75 4.57 -6.28
N TRP A 178 25.01 4.51 -4.97
CA TRP A 178 24.02 4.87 -3.96
C TRP A 178 23.76 6.38 -3.95
N GLY A 179 22.52 6.78 -3.70
CA GLY A 179 22.18 8.20 -3.62
C GLY A 179 20.90 8.51 -2.87
N TRP A 180 20.92 9.68 -2.25
CA TRP A 180 19.82 10.19 -1.44
C TRP A 180 18.87 11.08 -2.25
N ILE A 181 17.58 10.96 -1.94
CA ILE A 181 16.48 11.66 -2.60
C ILE A 181 15.56 12.19 -1.50
N ARG A 182 15.19 13.48 -1.56
CA ARG A 182 14.19 14.07 -0.65
C ARG A 182 12.83 14.32 -1.29
N ALA A 183 12.74 14.20 -2.62
CA ALA A 183 11.46 14.34 -3.29
C ALA A 183 10.56 13.15 -2.97
N TRP A 184 9.28 13.42 -2.74
CA TRP A 184 8.25 12.41 -2.49
C TRP A 184 6.90 13.01 -2.88
N GLY A 185 6.09 12.19 -3.53
CA GLY A 185 4.75 12.50 -3.98
C GLY A 185 4.69 13.07 -5.39
N GLY A 186 3.50 13.06 -5.96
CA GLY A 186 3.27 13.18 -7.38
C GLY A 186 3.42 14.59 -7.96
N PRO A 187 3.41 14.69 -9.30
CA PRO A 187 3.47 13.54 -10.22
C PRO A 187 4.88 12.99 -10.29
N VAL A 188 5.02 11.66 -10.30
CA VAL A 188 6.31 10.99 -10.60
C VAL A 188 7.45 11.49 -9.68
N TRP A 189 7.19 11.56 -8.36
CA TRP A 189 8.07 12.12 -7.33
C TRP A 189 8.58 13.56 -7.58
N LEU A 190 7.84 14.39 -8.31
CA LEU A 190 8.12 15.82 -8.39
C LEU A 190 7.52 16.62 -7.21
N GLY A 191 7.07 15.91 -6.17
CA GLY A 191 6.60 16.51 -4.93
C GLY A 191 7.75 17.05 -4.08
N LYS A 192 7.47 18.06 -3.25
CA LYS A 192 8.49 18.74 -2.41
C LYS A 192 8.89 17.94 -1.15
N GLY A 193 8.69 16.62 -1.14
CA GLY A 193 8.84 15.74 0.03
C GLY A 193 7.52 15.48 0.76
N MET A 194 7.51 14.57 1.74
CA MET A 194 6.33 14.26 2.55
C MET A 194 6.76 13.76 3.94
N GLN A 195 5.94 14.02 4.96
CA GLN A 195 6.14 13.51 6.32
C GLN A 195 5.37 12.19 6.53
N MET A 196 5.95 11.26 7.26
CA MET A 196 5.29 10.03 7.69
C MET A 196 4.19 10.36 8.71
N PRO A 197 3.00 9.71 8.67
CA PRO A 197 1.92 9.96 9.62
C PRO A 197 2.23 9.49 11.05
N THR A 198 3.24 8.63 11.21
CA THR A 198 3.77 8.21 12.51
C THR A 198 5.26 7.92 12.40
N THR A 199 6.03 8.28 13.42
CA THR A 199 7.45 7.92 13.54
C THR A 199 7.67 6.79 14.56
N GLN A 200 6.59 6.25 15.15
CA GLN A 200 6.68 5.21 16.17
C GLN A 200 7.30 3.92 15.59
N PRO A 201 8.34 3.36 16.24
CA PRO A 201 8.93 2.10 15.79
C PRO A 201 7.91 0.96 15.70
N GLY A 202 8.02 0.15 14.65
CA GLY A 202 7.12 -0.97 14.37
C GLY A 202 5.78 -0.57 13.75
N ARG A 203 5.50 0.72 13.55
CA ARG A 203 4.21 1.22 13.03
C ARG A 203 4.29 1.77 11.61
N TRP A 204 5.43 1.63 10.94
CA TRP A 204 5.60 1.96 9.53
C TRP A 204 6.70 1.13 8.88
N ALA A 205 6.59 0.90 7.58
CA ALA A 205 7.55 0.13 6.80
C ALA A 205 7.64 0.61 5.35
N LEU A 206 8.81 0.42 4.74
CA LEU A 206 9.01 0.52 3.31
C LEU A 206 8.75 -0.84 2.65
N SER A 207 8.01 -0.81 1.55
CA SER A 207 7.79 -1.90 0.61
C SER A 207 8.24 -1.44 -0.77
N LEU A 208 8.99 -2.29 -1.46
CA LEU A 208 9.38 -2.10 -2.83
C LEU A 208 9.21 -3.43 -3.56
N ILE A 209 8.53 -3.42 -4.70
CA ILE A 209 8.46 -4.56 -5.61
C ILE A 209 9.17 -4.21 -6.92
N GLY A 210 10.20 -4.99 -7.25
CA GLY A 210 11.14 -4.68 -8.33
C GLY A 210 11.04 -5.60 -9.54
N THR A 211 11.42 -5.11 -10.73
CA THR A 211 11.48 -5.90 -11.97
C THR A 211 12.63 -6.89 -12.05
N HIS A 212 13.61 -6.80 -11.15
CA HIS A 212 14.82 -7.64 -11.18
C HIS A 212 14.80 -8.73 -10.11
N THR A 213 14.32 -8.38 -8.92
CA THR A 213 14.22 -9.26 -7.75
C THR A 213 12.90 -9.99 -7.73
N ASP A 214 11.78 -9.28 -7.58
CA ASP A 214 10.45 -9.90 -7.48
C ASP A 214 9.91 -10.31 -8.85
N ARG A 215 10.06 -9.46 -9.88
CA ARG A 215 9.68 -9.66 -11.29
C ARG A 215 8.18 -9.78 -11.57
N VAL A 216 7.44 -10.48 -10.72
CA VAL A 216 6.02 -10.78 -10.91
C VAL A 216 5.23 -10.62 -9.62
N TYR A 217 3.96 -10.26 -9.77
CA TYR A 217 2.89 -10.45 -8.80
C TYR A 217 2.31 -11.84 -8.98
N ASP A 218 2.18 -12.60 -7.89
CA ASP A 218 1.37 -13.82 -7.83
C ASP A 218 -0.07 -13.42 -7.47
N THR A 219 -0.94 -13.29 -8.47
CA THR A 219 -2.31 -12.79 -8.31
C THR A 219 -3.29 -13.88 -7.84
N PRO A 220 -4.41 -13.53 -7.18
CA PRO A 220 -5.35 -14.51 -6.61
C PRO A 220 -5.96 -15.51 -7.61
N ASP A 221 -6.01 -15.13 -8.90
CA ASP A 221 -6.46 -15.99 -10.01
C ASP A 221 -5.39 -17.00 -10.48
N GLY A 222 -4.30 -17.16 -9.70
CA GLY A 222 -3.23 -18.12 -9.95
C GLY A 222 -2.24 -17.73 -11.04
N LYS A 223 -2.29 -16.47 -11.51
CA LYS A 223 -1.39 -15.97 -12.56
C LYS A 223 -0.17 -15.25 -11.98
N GLN A 224 0.92 -15.25 -12.75
CA GLN A 224 2.11 -14.47 -12.46
C GLN A 224 2.14 -13.25 -13.38
N GLN A 225 1.66 -12.12 -12.90
CA GLN A 225 1.59 -10.88 -13.69
C GLN A 225 2.89 -10.08 -13.55
N PRO A 226 3.45 -9.53 -14.64
CA PRO A 226 4.74 -8.84 -14.59
C PRO A 226 4.63 -7.54 -13.78
N VAL A 227 5.66 -7.24 -13.00
CA VAL A 227 5.82 -5.94 -12.33
C VAL A 227 6.08 -4.85 -13.37
N SER A 228 5.58 -3.65 -13.12
CA SER A 228 5.76 -2.52 -14.04
C SER A 228 7.22 -2.16 -14.20
N LEU A 229 7.59 -1.58 -15.35
CA LEU A 229 8.96 -1.05 -15.54
C LEU A 229 9.32 -0.02 -14.47
N ALA A 230 8.35 0.74 -13.97
CA ALA A 230 8.55 1.78 -12.97
C ALA A 230 8.77 1.25 -11.56
N LYS A 231 8.56 -0.06 -11.32
CA LYS A 231 8.46 -0.67 -9.99
C LYS A 231 7.29 -0.08 -9.20
N VAL A 232 7.06 -0.58 -7.99
CA VAL A 232 6.21 0.12 -7.00
C VAL A 232 7.02 0.35 -5.74
N THR A 233 7.05 1.60 -5.28
CA THR A 233 7.66 2.00 -4.01
C THR A 233 6.55 2.49 -3.11
N GLN A 234 6.37 1.86 -1.96
CA GLN A 234 5.25 2.15 -1.08
C GLN A 234 5.76 2.24 0.36
N ALA A 235 5.49 3.34 1.03
CA ALA A 235 5.57 3.39 2.48
C ALA A 235 4.19 3.12 3.06
N VAL A 236 4.11 2.21 4.02
CA VAL A 236 2.88 1.89 4.75
C VAL A 236 3.03 2.29 6.21
N ALA A 237 1.98 2.85 6.80
CA ALA A 237 2.01 3.34 8.17
C ALA A 237 0.66 3.22 8.86
N LEU A 238 0.68 2.82 10.13
CA LEU A 238 -0.53 2.67 10.94
C LEU A 238 -1.08 4.03 11.40
N SER A 239 -2.40 4.14 11.51
CA SER A 239 -3.04 5.18 12.33
C SER A 239 -2.68 5.04 13.80
N GLU A 240 -2.95 6.07 14.60
CA GLU A 240 -2.68 6.07 16.05
C GLU A 240 -3.32 4.88 16.77
N ASP A 241 -4.56 4.55 16.43
CA ASP A 241 -5.31 3.42 16.97
C ASP A 241 -5.05 2.08 16.26
N GLY A 242 -4.29 2.11 15.15
CA GLY A 242 -3.95 0.92 14.37
C GLY A 242 -5.06 0.36 13.48
N SER A 243 -6.23 1.00 13.41
CA SER A 243 -7.35 0.52 12.60
C SER A 243 -7.18 0.79 11.11
N ARG A 244 -6.30 1.73 10.73
CA ARG A 244 -6.02 2.13 9.35
C ARG A 244 -4.56 1.92 8.97
N ILE A 245 -4.32 1.69 7.68
CA ILE A 245 -2.98 1.65 7.09
C ILE A 245 -2.94 2.72 5.99
N TYR A 246 -2.24 3.82 6.24
CA TYR A 246 -1.93 4.81 5.21
C TYR A 246 -0.95 4.20 4.21
N SER A 247 -1.23 4.40 2.92
CA SER A 247 -0.38 3.97 1.82
C SER A 247 0.17 5.20 1.10
N LEU A 248 1.47 5.42 1.23
CA LEU A 248 2.15 6.55 0.63
C LEU A 248 2.97 6.01 -0.54
N ASP A 249 2.54 6.33 -1.74
CA ASP A 249 3.33 6.08 -2.93
C ASP A 249 3.86 7.43 -3.45
N PRO A 250 5.15 7.53 -3.72
CA PRO A 250 5.79 8.77 -4.14
C PRO A 250 5.43 9.24 -5.56
N TRP A 251 4.68 8.48 -6.36
CA TRP A 251 4.01 8.94 -7.59
C TRP A 251 2.64 9.54 -7.33
N LEU A 252 1.98 9.19 -6.21
CA LEU A 252 0.63 9.62 -5.87
C LEU A 252 0.60 10.98 -5.15
N ALA A 253 -0.59 11.55 -4.98
CA ALA A 253 -0.79 12.83 -4.31
C ALA A 253 -0.11 12.87 -2.92
N ARG A 254 0.42 14.05 -2.56
CA ARG A 254 1.03 14.30 -1.24
C ARG A 254 -0.03 14.52 -0.17
N ASP A 255 -0.74 13.46 0.19
CA ASP A 255 -1.75 13.44 1.25
C ASP A 255 -1.85 12.04 1.89
N TYR A 256 -2.73 11.91 2.87
CA TYR A 256 -2.94 10.67 3.62
C TYR A 256 -4.24 9.96 3.20
N SER A 257 -4.69 10.19 1.96
CA SER A 257 -6.03 9.75 1.52
C SER A 257 -6.10 8.35 0.94
N TYR A 258 -4.95 7.78 0.55
CA TYR A 258 -4.81 6.40 0.14
C TYR A 258 -4.60 5.52 1.37
N GLU A 259 -5.43 4.49 1.47
CA GLU A 259 -5.38 3.54 2.57
C GLU A 259 -5.50 2.11 2.06
N VAL A 260 -4.86 1.19 2.79
CA VAL A 260 -5.17 -0.23 2.73
C VAL A 260 -6.09 -0.52 3.91
N GLY A 261 -7.36 -0.82 3.65
CA GLY A 261 -8.29 -1.23 4.71
C GLY A 261 -7.78 -2.47 5.43
N THR A 262 -7.78 -2.46 6.76
CA THR A 262 -7.43 -3.61 7.62
C THR A 262 -8.51 -4.71 7.56
N PRO A 263 -8.25 -5.93 8.08
CA PRO A 263 -9.28 -6.97 8.17
C PRO A 263 -10.57 -6.49 8.87
N TRP A 264 -11.65 -7.25 8.69
CA TRP A 264 -12.95 -6.96 9.28
C TRP A 264 -13.53 -5.60 8.86
N ASN A 265 -13.55 -5.33 7.54
CA ASN A 265 -14.08 -4.08 6.98
C ASN A 265 -13.36 -2.82 7.53
N SER A 266 -12.02 -2.85 7.58
CA SER A 266 -11.17 -1.78 8.11
C SER A 266 -11.32 -1.52 9.62
N ARG A 267 -11.58 -2.56 10.41
CA ARG A 267 -11.79 -2.44 11.87
C ARG A 267 -10.70 -3.09 12.71
N PHE A 268 -9.92 -4.00 12.14
CA PHE A 268 -8.86 -4.68 12.89
C PHE A 268 -7.78 -3.68 13.35
N GLN A 269 -7.53 -3.63 14.66
CA GLN A 269 -6.53 -2.75 15.26
C GLN A 269 -5.15 -3.42 15.29
N ALA A 270 -4.29 -3.05 14.34
CA ALA A 270 -2.90 -3.52 14.29
C ALA A 270 -2.02 -2.79 15.31
N GLU A 271 -1.21 -3.56 16.04
CA GLU A 271 -0.16 -3.08 16.94
C GLU A 271 1.14 -2.80 16.16
N ALA A 272 1.45 -3.65 15.17
CA ALA A 272 2.67 -3.56 14.38
C ALA A 272 2.47 -3.92 12.91
N ILE A 273 3.35 -3.40 12.05
CA ILE A 273 3.36 -3.59 10.60
C ILE A 273 4.78 -3.82 10.07
N SER A 274 4.91 -4.68 9.07
CA SER A 274 6.09 -4.84 8.22
C SER A 274 5.66 -5.05 6.78
N ALA A 275 6.53 -4.75 5.80
CA ALA A 275 6.20 -4.91 4.39
C ALA A 275 7.41 -5.27 3.52
N SER A 276 7.16 -6.00 2.42
CA SER A 276 8.16 -6.35 1.42
C SER A 276 7.50 -6.77 0.11
N GLY A 277 7.92 -6.20 -1.03
CA GLY A 277 7.40 -6.62 -2.33
C GLY A 277 5.87 -6.50 -2.43
N SER A 278 5.33 -5.39 -1.93
CA SER A 278 3.89 -5.09 -1.85
C SER A 278 3.06 -6.03 -0.97
N VAL A 279 3.68 -6.98 -0.26
CA VAL A 279 3.01 -7.79 0.76
C VAL A 279 3.14 -7.10 2.11
N ILE A 280 1.99 -6.75 2.69
CA ILE A 280 1.87 -6.15 4.02
C ILE A 280 1.66 -7.26 5.04
N PHE A 281 2.34 -7.18 6.19
CA PHE A 281 2.22 -8.10 7.32
C PHE A 281 1.90 -7.30 8.59
N ILE A 282 0.78 -7.60 9.24
CA ILE A 282 0.31 -6.92 10.46
C ILE A 282 0.05 -7.92 11.59
N THR A 283 0.11 -7.44 12.83
CA THR A 283 -0.36 -8.18 14.01
C THR A 283 -1.06 -7.28 15.01
N ASN A 284 -2.03 -7.81 15.78
CA ASN A 284 -2.67 -7.10 16.90
C ASN A 284 -1.99 -7.42 18.24
N ARG A 285 -2.55 -6.87 19.33
CA ARG A 285 -2.06 -7.12 20.72
C ARG A 285 -2.15 -8.58 21.19
N TYR A 286 -2.91 -9.41 20.46
CA TYR A 286 -3.11 -10.83 20.75
C TYR A 286 -2.28 -11.73 19.84
N GLY A 287 -1.41 -11.20 18.98
CA GLY A 287 -0.62 -12.02 18.08
C GLY A 287 -1.43 -12.66 16.94
N ASP A 288 -2.66 -12.21 16.69
CA ASP A 288 -3.37 -12.56 15.47
C ASP A 288 -2.74 -11.78 14.32
N MET A 289 -2.51 -12.46 13.21
CA MET A 289 -1.55 -12.03 12.20
C MET A 289 -2.17 -12.12 10.82
N TYR A 290 -2.02 -11.10 9.99
CA TYR A 290 -2.59 -11.08 8.65
C TYR A 290 -1.57 -10.60 7.64
N THR A 291 -1.65 -11.16 6.43
CA THR A 291 -0.89 -10.68 5.28
C THR A 291 -1.78 -10.39 4.10
N ARG A 292 -1.38 -9.43 3.26
CA ARG A 292 -2.11 -9.10 2.03
C ARG A 292 -1.18 -8.53 0.98
N LEU A 293 -1.29 -8.99 -0.26
CA LEU A 293 -0.68 -8.32 -1.40
C LEU A 293 -1.50 -7.06 -1.74
N SER A 294 -0.93 -5.87 -1.55
CA SER A 294 -1.66 -4.63 -1.83
C SER A 294 -0.75 -3.46 -2.16
N ASP A 295 -0.83 -3.00 -3.40
CA ASP A 295 -0.27 -1.74 -3.86
C ASP A 295 -1.16 -1.08 -4.93
N PHE A 296 -0.80 0.12 -5.36
CA PHE A 296 -1.58 0.89 -6.34
C PHE A 296 -1.74 0.15 -7.68
N ASP A 297 -0.72 -0.60 -8.11
CA ASP A 297 -0.70 -1.31 -9.38
C ASP A 297 -1.62 -2.55 -9.32
N VAL A 298 -1.40 -3.46 -8.37
CA VAL A 298 -2.13 -4.73 -8.29
C VAL A 298 -3.57 -4.58 -7.78
N ASN A 299 -3.87 -3.51 -7.03
CA ASN A 299 -5.23 -3.23 -6.56
C ASN A 299 -6.18 -2.79 -7.67
N GLY A 300 -5.70 -2.58 -8.90
CA GLY A 300 -6.54 -2.06 -9.97
C GLY A 300 -6.49 -0.55 -10.12
N SER A 301 -5.57 0.18 -9.48
CA SER A 301 -5.66 1.64 -9.46
C SER A 301 -4.81 2.34 -10.54
N ASP A 302 -3.97 1.59 -11.28
CA ASP A 302 -3.08 2.12 -12.35
C ASP A 302 -3.43 1.65 -13.79
N PRO A 303 -4.55 2.10 -14.39
CA PRO A 303 -4.84 1.80 -15.79
C PRO A 303 -3.93 2.51 -16.79
N ALA A 304 -3.01 3.39 -16.36
CA ALA A 304 -2.00 3.94 -17.25
C ALA A 304 -0.97 2.85 -17.59
N GLN A 305 -0.58 2.06 -16.59
CA GLN A 305 0.44 1.00 -16.73
C GLN A 305 -0.15 -0.40 -16.99
N PHE A 306 -1.34 -0.70 -16.50
CA PHE A 306 -1.91 -2.05 -16.56
C PHE A 306 -3.31 -2.10 -17.19
N ARG A 307 -3.66 -3.29 -17.71
CA ARG A 307 -5.03 -3.69 -18.01
C ARG A 307 -5.58 -4.48 -16.82
N TYR A 308 -6.86 -4.30 -16.52
CA TYR A 308 -7.57 -4.98 -15.43
C TYR A 308 -8.86 -5.61 -15.96
N GLY A 309 -9.29 -6.71 -15.36
CA GLY A 309 -10.55 -7.38 -15.68
C GLY A 309 -11.15 -8.02 -14.45
N TRP A 310 -12.48 -8.09 -14.39
CA TRP A 310 -13.21 -8.73 -13.30
C TRP A 310 -13.39 -10.22 -13.56
N GLY A 311 -13.19 -11.04 -12.53
CA GLY A 311 -13.34 -12.49 -12.59
C GLY A 311 -12.17 -13.23 -13.24
N GLU A 312 -12.40 -14.49 -13.57
CA GLU A 312 -11.40 -15.35 -14.17
C GLU A 312 -11.20 -15.04 -15.66
N ASP A 313 -9.96 -15.19 -16.12
CA ASP A 313 -9.57 -15.04 -17.53
C ASP A 313 -8.74 -16.24 -17.97
N GLU A 314 -9.13 -16.91 -19.06
CA GLU A 314 -8.44 -18.09 -19.58
C GLU A 314 -7.13 -17.76 -20.31
N ARG A 315 -6.91 -16.49 -20.69
CA ARG A 315 -5.70 -16.08 -21.38
C ARG A 315 -4.48 -16.26 -20.47
N PRO A 316 -3.29 -16.53 -21.04
CA PRO A 316 -2.07 -16.59 -20.24
C PRO A 316 -1.67 -15.22 -19.71
N ALA A 317 -0.96 -15.20 -18.58
CA ALA A 317 -0.27 -14.00 -18.12
C ALA A 317 0.77 -13.53 -19.16
N ALA A 318 1.02 -12.22 -19.20
CA ALA A 318 2.08 -11.69 -20.04
C ALA A 318 3.47 -12.03 -19.48
N VAL A 319 4.46 -12.20 -20.35
CA VAL A 319 5.84 -12.48 -19.92
C VAL A 319 6.59 -11.24 -19.44
N ASP A 320 6.11 -10.05 -19.81
CA ASP A 320 6.70 -8.76 -19.44
C ASP A 320 5.65 -7.64 -19.45
N ALA A 321 5.98 -6.50 -18.83
CA ALA A 321 5.07 -5.36 -18.69
C ALA A 321 4.65 -4.74 -20.04
N ALA A 322 5.50 -4.78 -21.08
CA ALA A 322 5.18 -4.21 -22.39
C ALA A 322 4.14 -5.07 -23.09
N GLN A 323 4.31 -6.40 -23.07
CA GLN A 323 3.30 -7.34 -23.59
C GLN A 323 2.01 -7.24 -22.79
N HIS A 324 2.08 -7.15 -21.46
CA HIS A 324 0.90 -6.96 -20.63
C HIS A 324 0.07 -5.76 -21.09
N ARG A 325 0.73 -4.64 -21.40
CA ARG A 325 0.07 -3.39 -21.77
C ARG A 325 -0.46 -3.36 -23.21
N LEU A 326 0.24 -4.00 -24.15
CA LEU A 326 0.03 -3.82 -25.59
C LEU A 326 -0.59 -5.03 -26.30
N ASN A 327 -0.57 -6.21 -25.70
CA ASN A 327 -1.04 -7.43 -26.36
C ASN A 327 -2.36 -7.92 -25.75
N ASP A 328 -3.45 -7.77 -26.50
CA ASP A 328 -4.77 -8.20 -26.04
C ASP A 328 -4.96 -9.72 -25.95
N SER A 329 -4.00 -10.52 -26.43
CA SER A 329 -4.00 -11.97 -26.25
C SER A 329 -3.54 -12.45 -24.87
N THR A 330 -3.04 -11.55 -24.00
CA THR A 330 -2.69 -11.90 -22.61
C THR A 330 -3.78 -11.48 -21.64
N ALA A 331 -3.87 -12.16 -20.50
CA ALA A 331 -4.80 -11.81 -19.45
C ALA A 331 -4.44 -10.45 -18.83
N PRO A 332 -5.44 -9.62 -18.46
CA PRO A 332 -5.25 -8.48 -17.59
C PRO A 332 -4.94 -8.94 -16.15
N ILE A 333 -4.56 -8.01 -15.27
CA ILE A 333 -4.56 -8.28 -13.83
C ILE A 333 -6.01 -8.54 -13.39
N GLY A 334 -6.25 -9.69 -12.76
CA GLY A 334 -7.57 -10.08 -12.29
C GLY A 334 -8.03 -9.27 -11.07
N LEU A 335 -9.30 -8.89 -11.08
CA LEU A 335 -10.03 -8.26 -9.98
C LEU A 335 -11.19 -9.15 -9.53
N PRO A 336 -11.58 -9.15 -8.25
CA PRO A 336 -11.01 -8.37 -7.15
C PRO A 336 -9.56 -8.75 -6.83
N GLY A 337 -8.80 -7.78 -6.33
CA GLY A 337 -7.44 -8.02 -5.87
C GLY A 337 -7.39 -8.90 -4.61
N ASP A 338 -6.19 -9.13 -4.09
CA ASP A 338 -5.98 -10.00 -2.93
C ASP A 338 -6.69 -9.48 -1.67
N ASP A 339 -7.16 -10.41 -0.83
CA ASP A 339 -7.78 -10.14 0.47
C ASP A 339 -6.78 -10.45 1.61
N TRP A 340 -7.18 -10.17 2.84
CA TRP A 340 -6.36 -10.49 4.01
C TRP A 340 -6.34 -11.99 4.30
N HIS A 341 -5.14 -12.55 4.34
CA HIS A 341 -4.89 -13.94 4.72
C HIS A 341 -4.50 -14.02 6.19
N HIS A 342 -5.35 -14.68 6.99
CA HIS A 342 -5.04 -14.97 8.38
C HIS A 342 -3.88 -15.97 8.46
N GLN A 343 -2.87 -15.65 9.27
CA GLN A 343 -1.71 -16.48 9.51
C GLN A 343 -1.94 -17.36 10.75
N PRO A 344 -1.46 -18.62 10.74
CA PRO A 344 -1.60 -19.51 11.89
C PRO A 344 -0.91 -18.92 13.13
N LYS A 345 -1.46 -19.22 14.31
CA LYS A 345 -0.88 -18.81 15.58
C LYS A 345 0.50 -19.43 15.79
N ILE A 346 1.38 -18.66 16.42
CA ILE A 346 2.68 -19.15 16.89
C ILE A 346 2.47 -19.89 18.22
N PRO A 347 2.98 -21.12 18.39
CA PRO A 347 2.78 -21.92 19.61
C PRO A 347 3.68 -21.50 20.79
N GLY A 348 3.97 -20.21 20.95
CA GLY A 348 4.92 -19.71 21.94
C GLY A 348 4.71 -18.24 22.32
N ARG A 349 5.63 -17.67 23.11
CA ARG A 349 5.59 -16.24 23.46
C ARG A 349 6.19 -15.43 22.33
N ILE A 350 5.57 -14.30 21.99
CA ILE A 350 5.99 -13.43 20.89
C ILE A 350 5.92 -11.95 21.28
N THR A 351 6.58 -11.12 20.49
CA THR A 351 6.54 -9.67 20.61
C THR A 351 5.91 -9.03 19.36
N SER A 352 5.68 -7.72 19.42
CA SER A 352 5.24 -6.88 18.31
C SER A 352 6.29 -6.70 17.21
N ARG A 353 7.52 -7.20 17.40
CA ARG A 353 8.59 -7.03 16.42
C ARG A 353 8.49 -8.11 15.34
N ILE A 354 7.83 -7.73 14.25
CA ILE A 354 7.55 -8.59 13.09
C ILE A 354 8.33 -8.14 11.86
N SER A 355 8.65 -9.08 10.96
CA SER A 355 9.36 -8.81 9.71
C SER A 355 8.85 -9.71 8.59
N ILE A 356 8.86 -9.18 7.37
CA ILE A 356 8.66 -9.93 6.13
C ILE A 356 9.79 -9.56 5.14
N HIS A 357 10.27 -10.49 4.34
CA HIS A 357 11.29 -10.20 3.31
C HIS A 357 11.23 -11.19 2.13
N SER A 358 11.66 -10.74 0.96
CA SER A 358 11.79 -11.54 -0.27
C SER A 358 12.86 -12.63 -0.12
N THR A 359 12.52 -13.85 -0.51
CA THR A 359 13.44 -15.02 -0.55
C THR A 359 13.72 -15.50 -1.97
N ALA A 360 12.83 -15.19 -2.93
CA ALA A 360 12.97 -15.48 -4.35
C ALA A 360 12.04 -14.56 -5.19
N PRO A 361 12.14 -14.57 -6.54
CA PRO A 361 11.17 -13.88 -7.40
C PRO A 361 9.73 -14.34 -7.18
N GLY A 362 8.76 -13.46 -7.36
CA GLY A 362 7.33 -13.65 -7.06
C GLY A 362 6.94 -13.01 -5.72
N SER A 363 5.74 -12.44 -5.63
CA SER A 363 5.22 -11.85 -4.39
C SER A 363 4.93 -12.89 -3.31
N ASN A 364 4.74 -14.17 -3.67
CA ASN A 364 4.50 -15.24 -2.70
C ASN A 364 5.76 -15.79 -2.03
N ASN A 365 6.95 -15.52 -2.58
CA ASN A 365 8.21 -16.05 -2.06
C ASN A 365 8.77 -15.12 -0.98
N ARG A 366 8.17 -15.19 0.21
CA ARG A 366 8.51 -14.36 1.36
C ARG A 366 8.64 -15.21 2.62
N GLU A 367 9.60 -14.86 3.48
CA GLU A 367 9.69 -15.40 4.83
C GLU A 367 9.16 -14.38 5.85
N LEU A 368 8.23 -14.83 6.69
CA LEU A 368 7.72 -14.11 7.85
C LEU A 368 8.59 -14.43 9.06
N ARG A 369 8.91 -13.43 9.87
CA ARG A 369 9.62 -13.57 11.15
C ARG A 369 8.88 -12.82 12.25
N VAL A 370 8.84 -13.41 13.45
CA VAL A 370 8.25 -12.81 14.65
C VAL A 370 9.18 -13.05 15.83
N GLU A 371 9.69 -11.99 16.44
CA GLU A 371 10.54 -12.11 17.62
C GLU A 371 9.78 -12.75 18.79
N GLY A 372 10.46 -13.58 19.58
CA GLY A 372 9.82 -14.25 20.71
C GLY A 372 10.73 -15.17 21.50
N LEU A 373 10.08 -16.06 22.24
CA LEU A 373 10.72 -17.10 23.04
C LEU A 373 10.19 -18.48 22.63
N ASP A 374 11.04 -19.49 22.72
CA ASP A 374 10.61 -20.87 22.70
C ASP A 374 9.99 -21.30 24.04
N GLU A 375 9.53 -22.56 24.10
CA GLU A 375 8.90 -23.15 25.29
C GLU A 375 9.82 -23.20 26.52
N VAL A 376 11.14 -23.24 26.33
CA VAL A 376 12.12 -23.31 27.42
C VAL A 376 12.69 -21.94 27.81
N GLY A 377 12.31 -20.88 27.08
CA GLY A 377 12.65 -19.49 27.37
C GLY A 377 13.90 -18.95 26.66
N ASN A 378 14.41 -19.63 25.62
CA ASN A 378 15.47 -19.07 24.78
C ASN A 378 14.93 -17.93 23.92
N THR A 379 15.72 -16.87 23.74
CA THR A 379 15.36 -15.74 22.86
C THR A 379 15.73 -16.01 21.40
N GLY A 380 14.89 -15.53 20.50
CA GLY A 380 15.04 -15.76 19.07
C GLY A 380 13.88 -15.19 18.27
N PHE A 381 13.60 -15.82 17.14
CA PHE A 381 12.42 -15.49 16.32
C PHE A 381 11.79 -16.77 15.77
N TRP A 382 10.47 -16.73 15.61
CA TRP A 382 9.70 -17.70 14.88
C TRP A 382 9.72 -17.32 13.40
N LYS A 383 9.84 -18.31 12.51
CA LYS A 383 9.81 -18.08 11.07
C LYS A 383 8.92 -19.09 10.34
N LYS A 384 8.41 -18.66 9.18
CA LYS A 384 7.78 -19.52 8.18
C LYS A 384 7.76 -18.84 6.81
N GLU A 385 7.57 -19.62 5.75
CA GLU A 385 7.20 -19.07 4.45
C GLU A 385 5.78 -18.46 4.48
N LEU A 386 5.51 -17.47 3.63
CA LEU A 386 4.24 -16.73 3.58
C LEU A 386 3.02 -17.65 3.51
N THR A 387 3.05 -18.63 2.61
CA THR A 387 1.97 -19.61 2.41
C THR A 387 2.12 -20.87 3.28
N GLY A 388 3.23 -20.97 4.03
CA GLY A 388 3.49 -22.07 4.95
C GLY A 388 2.55 -22.07 6.16
N GLN A 389 2.28 -23.25 6.73
CA GLN A 389 1.36 -23.41 7.86
C GLN A 389 2.06 -23.59 9.21
N GLN A 390 3.35 -23.88 9.21
CA GLN A 390 4.10 -24.24 10.41
C GLN A 390 5.18 -23.21 10.71
N TRP A 391 5.27 -22.85 11.99
CA TRP A 391 6.30 -21.97 12.52
C TRP A 391 7.47 -22.78 13.07
N GLU A 392 8.68 -22.33 12.76
CA GLU A 392 9.93 -22.87 13.30
C GLU A 392 10.61 -21.80 14.17
N PHE A 393 11.14 -22.18 15.34
CA PHE A 393 11.89 -21.25 16.18
C PHE A 393 13.39 -21.28 15.86
N VAL A 394 13.99 -20.11 15.70
CA VAL A 394 15.44 -19.93 15.52
C VAL A 394 16.02 -19.17 16.71
N PRO A 395 16.84 -19.82 17.55
CA PRO A 395 17.46 -19.15 18.69
C PRO A 395 18.54 -18.17 18.22
N THR A 396 18.56 -16.98 18.83
CA THR A 396 19.57 -15.95 18.57
C THR A 396 20.39 -15.61 19.81
N GLY A 397 19.83 -15.82 21.01
CA GLY A 397 20.43 -15.42 22.27
C GLY A 397 20.45 -13.91 22.51
N GLN A 398 19.86 -13.12 21.60
CA GLN A 398 19.79 -11.67 21.72
C GLN A 398 18.63 -11.24 22.63
N PRO A 399 18.72 -10.12 23.36
CA PRO A 399 17.59 -9.60 24.12
C PRO A 399 16.40 -9.28 23.21
N LEU A 400 15.18 -9.51 23.69
CA LEU A 400 13.95 -9.10 23.01
C LEU A 400 13.90 -7.57 22.94
N GLN A 401 13.47 -7.03 21.80
CA GLN A 401 13.36 -5.59 21.56
C GLN A 401 11.91 -5.13 21.40
N GLY A 402 11.03 -6.00 20.93
CA GLY A 402 9.60 -5.72 20.78
C GLY A 402 8.84 -5.78 22.11
N LYS A 403 7.66 -5.17 22.13
CA LYS A 403 6.70 -5.29 23.23
C LYS A 403 6.05 -6.67 23.21
N GLU A 404 6.06 -7.38 24.35
CA GLU A 404 5.40 -8.68 24.49
C GLU A 404 3.89 -8.61 24.20
N LEU A 405 3.40 -9.60 23.44
CA LEU A 405 1.98 -9.75 23.08
C LEU A 405 1.34 -10.88 23.89
N SER A 406 0.02 -10.85 24.07
CA SER A 406 -0.68 -11.85 24.87
C SER A 406 -0.66 -13.27 24.25
N ASN A 407 -0.69 -13.36 22.92
CA ASN A 407 -0.67 -14.59 22.11
C ASN A 407 -1.36 -15.84 22.70
N PRO A 408 -2.68 -15.81 22.97
CA PRO A 408 -3.42 -17.03 23.29
C PRO A 408 -3.43 -17.99 22.09
N GLN A 409 -3.75 -19.27 22.32
CA GLN A 409 -3.85 -20.26 21.24
C GLN A 409 -5.06 -20.02 20.33
N GLU A 410 -6.14 -19.41 20.85
CA GLU A 410 -7.30 -19.06 20.05
C GLU A 410 -7.10 -17.76 19.26
N ASP A 411 -7.82 -17.65 18.14
CA ASP A 411 -7.97 -16.39 17.41
C ASP A 411 -8.78 -15.39 18.23
N ARG A 412 -8.23 -14.19 18.40
CA ARG A 412 -8.85 -13.07 19.13
C ARG A 412 -8.97 -11.82 18.27
N SER A 413 -8.98 -11.98 16.95
CA SER A 413 -9.01 -10.89 15.97
C SER A 413 -10.21 -9.96 16.16
N ALA A 414 -11.34 -10.49 16.62
CA ALA A 414 -12.60 -9.76 16.78
C ALA A 414 -12.73 -9.01 18.13
N ASP A 415 -11.81 -9.21 19.07
CA ASP A 415 -11.94 -8.71 20.45
C ASP A 415 -11.61 -7.22 20.61
N THR A 416 -10.90 -6.65 19.64
CA THR A 416 -10.49 -5.23 19.61
C THR A 416 -10.71 -4.63 18.24
N LEU A 417 -11.91 -4.83 17.72
CA LEU A 417 -12.31 -4.13 16.51
C LEU A 417 -12.58 -2.66 16.88
N ALA A 418 -12.11 -1.76 16.03
CA ALA A 418 -12.57 -0.38 16.04
C ALA A 418 -14.09 -0.31 15.75
N GLU A 419 -14.67 0.85 16.01
CA GLU A 419 -16.07 1.12 15.66
C GLU A 419 -16.33 0.88 14.18
N ALA A 420 -17.54 0.42 13.86
CA ALA A 420 -17.95 0.26 12.49
C ALA A 420 -18.02 1.63 11.78
N SER A 421 -17.85 1.62 10.45
CA SER A 421 -18.07 2.83 9.66
C SER A 421 -19.51 3.32 9.85
N PRO A 422 -19.74 4.63 10.07
CA PRO A 422 -21.09 5.16 10.31
C PRO A 422 -21.88 5.35 9.02
N PHE A 423 -21.32 5.06 7.85
CA PHE A 423 -21.96 5.33 6.55
C PHE A 423 -22.84 4.19 6.11
N HIS A 424 -24.12 4.48 5.95
CA HIS A 424 -25.10 3.55 5.39
C HIS A 424 -25.84 4.26 4.27
N TYR A 425 -25.98 3.57 3.15
CA TYR A 425 -26.64 4.10 1.97
C TYR A 425 -27.73 3.15 1.54
N ARG A 426 -28.91 3.70 1.25
CA ARG A 426 -30.04 2.90 0.80
C ARG A 426 -30.84 3.65 -0.25
N GLY A 427 -31.18 2.98 -1.33
CA GLY A 427 -31.97 3.55 -2.41
C GLY A 427 -32.29 2.52 -3.49
N GLU A 428 -33.08 2.94 -4.47
CA GLU A 428 -33.45 2.12 -5.61
C GLU A 428 -32.27 2.07 -6.60
N LEU A 429 -31.75 0.86 -6.84
CA LEU A 429 -30.65 0.62 -7.80
C LEU A 429 -31.18 0.64 -9.24
N THR A 430 -32.34 0.01 -9.43
CA THR A 430 -33.10 -0.05 -10.68
C THR A 430 -34.57 -0.31 -10.30
N PRO A 431 -35.57 0.02 -11.13
CA PRO A 431 -36.97 -0.10 -10.76
C PRO A 431 -37.33 -1.44 -10.11
N GLY A 432 -37.81 -1.40 -8.86
CA GLY A 432 -38.21 -2.58 -8.08
C GLY A 432 -37.07 -3.31 -7.35
N VAL A 433 -35.85 -2.78 -7.37
CA VAL A 433 -34.68 -3.33 -6.67
C VAL A 433 -34.07 -2.27 -5.77
N THR A 434 -34.10 -2.50 -4.46
CA THR A 434 -33.47 -1.61 -3.47
C THR A 434 -32.13 -2.17 -3.04
N MET A 435 -31.08 -1.34 -3.12
CA MET A 435 -29.76 -1.66 -2.59
C MET A 435 -29.61 -1.07 -1.18
N ASN A 436 -29.05 -1.86 -0.28
CA ASN A 436 -28.68 -1.45 1.08
C ASN A 436 -27.19 -1.74 1.31
N VAL A 437 -26.41 -0.69 1.47
CA VAL A 437 -24.99 -0.72 1.82
C VAL A 437 -24.87 -0.27 3.25
N ARG A 438 -24.42 -1.16 4.14
CA ARG A 438 -24.20 -0.83 5.56
C ARG A 438 -22.72 -0.69 5.83
N GLU A 439 -22.37 0.17 6.79
CA GLU A 439 -21.03 0.31 7.33
C GLU A 439 -19.98 0.48 6.23
N PHE A 440 -20.25 1.35 5.27
CA PHE A 440 -19.39 1.57 4.11
C PHE A 440 -18.03 2.11 4.58
N ALA A 441 -17.04 1.22 4.71
CA ALA A 441 -15.66 1.60 4.95
C ALA A 441 -15.00 1.89 3.60
N TYR A 442 -14.66 3.16 3.40
CA TYR A 442 -14.19 3.69 2.12
C TYR A 442 -12.89 3.06 1.60
N ALA A 443 -12.06 2.51 2.50
CA ALA A 443 -10.79 1.84 2.21
C ALA A 443 -10.92 0.30 2.11
N SER A 444 -12.08 -0.25 2.47
CA SER A 444 -12.34 -1.69 2.33
C SER A 444 -12.66 -2.00 0.88
N PRO A 445 -11.91 -2.88 0.18
CA PRO A 445 -12.14 -3.17 -1.23
C PRO A 445 -13.31 -4.12 -1.46
N ARG A 446 -13.78 -4.82 -0.43
CA ARG A 446 -14.80 -5.87 -0.47
C ARG A 446 -15.78 -5.69 0.68
N ARG A 447 -17.08 -5.78 0.41
CA ARG A 447 -18.13 -5.70 1.43
C ARG A 447 -19.40 -6.44 1.01
N ASP A 448 -20.10 -7.00 1.98
CA ASP A 448 -21.44 -7.54 1.73
C ASP A 448 -22.45 -6.39 1.55
N VAL A 449 -23.37 -6.56 0.61
CA VAL A 449 -24.51 -5.66 0.40
C VAL A 449 -25.79 -6.47 0.27
N THR A 450 -26.92 -5.87 0.61
CA THR A 450 -28.23 -6.51 0.49
C THR A 450 -29.01 -5.88 -0.64
N LEU A 451 -29.52 -6.70 -1.56
CA LEU A 451 -30.48 -6.27 -2.58
C LEU A 451 -31.86 -6.85 -2.25
N SER A 452 -32.85 -5.98 -2.06
CA SER A 452 -34.25 -6.37 -1.91
C SER A 452 -34.88 -6.47 -3.30
N ILE A 453 -35.21 -7.67 -3.75
CA ILE A 453 -35.72 -8.00 -5.09
C ILE A 453 -37.01 -8.81 -4.95
N GLY A 454 -38.12 -8.31 -5.51
CA GLY A 454 -39.41 -9.00 -5.45
C GLY A 454 -39.93 -9.23 -4.01
N GLY A 455 -39.53 -8.36 -3.07
CA GLY A 455 -39.91 -8.47 -1.65
C GLY A 455 -39.07 -9.44 -0.82
N GLN A 456 -37.98 -9.98 -1.38
CA GLN A 456 -37.01 -10.82 -0.66
C GLN A 456 -35.62 -10.18 -0.68
N ASP A 457 -34.85 -10.43 0.37
CA ASP A 457 -33.49 -9.92 0.51
C ASP A 457 -32.45 -10.96 0.08
N TYR A 458 -31.51 -10.52 -0.75
CA TYR A 458 -30.43 -11.33 -1.29
C TYR A 458 -29.08 -10.70 -0.95
N ARG A 459 -28.12 -11.56 -0.61
CA ARG A 459 -26.72 -11.15 -0.38
C ARG A 459 -26.01 -11.01 -1.72
N PHE A 460 -25.36 -9.89 -1.91
CA PHE A 460 -24.39 -9.66 -2.98
C PHE A 460 -23.08 -9.20 -2.35
N ILE A 461 -21.99 -9.27 -3.10
CA ILE A 461 -20.70 -8.71 -2.66
C ILE A 461 -20.40 -7.51 -3.53
N PHE A 462 -19.92 -6.45 -2.91
CA PHE A 462 -19.54 -5.23 -3.59
C PHE A 462 -18.04 -5.01 -3.50
N HIS A 463 -17.39 -4.99 -4.67
CA HIS A 463 -15.98 -4.75 -4.82
C HIS A 463 -15.73 -3.31 -5.26
N SER A 464 -14.70 -2.66 -4.72
CA SER A 464 -14.36 -1.28 -5.08
C SER A 464 -12.86 -1.04 -5.12
N VAL A 465 -12.44 -0.29 -6.13
CA VAL A 465 -11.07 0.16 -6.39
C VAL A 465 -11.06 1.69 -6.35
N ASP A 466 -10.40 2.26 -5.36
CA ASP A 466 -10.36 3.71 -5.14
C ASP A 466 -9.47 4.43 -6.17
N GLY A 467 -9.81 5.67 -6.47
CA GLY A 467 -8.93 6.60 -7.16
C GLY A 467 -9.13 6.68 -8.67
N ARG A 468 -10.18 6.08 -9.24
CA ARG A 468 -10.56 6.23 -10.65
C ARG A 468 -12.03 5.91 -10.97
N LEU A 469 -12.51 6.41 -12.11
CA LEU A 469 -13.80 6.07 -12.75
C LEU A 469 -13.57 5.25 -14.03
N GLY A 470 -12.66 4.28 -13.97
CA GLY A 470 -12.37 3.34 -15.07
C GLY A 470 -11.30 3.82 -16.07
N THR A 471 -11.08 5.12 -16.25
CA THR A 471 -10.13 5.63 -17.26
C THR A 471 -8.82 6.16 -16.67
N PRO A 472 -7.72 6.21 -17.45
CA PRO A 472 -6.50 6.90 -17.04
C PRO A 472 -6.69 8.40 -16.76
N LEU A 473 -7.67 9.05 -17.40
CA LEU A 473 -7.97 10.47 -17.18
C LEU A 473 -8.57 10.73 -15.80
N SER A 474 -9.39 9.80 -15.32
CA SER A 474 -10.02 9.86 -13.99
C SER A 474 -9.13 9.33 -12.87
N MET A 475 -7.92 8.84 -13.20
CA MET A 475 -6.95 8.52 -12.17
C MET A 475 -6.50 9.82 -11.51
N ARG A 476 -6.31 9.80 -10.18
CA ARG A 476 -5.69 10.90 -9.41
C ARG A 476 -4.18 11.10 -9.68
N MET A 477 -3.78 10.90 -10.93
CA MET A 477 -2.42 11.01 -11.45
C MET A 477 -2.24 12.16 -12.45
N LEU A 478 -3.33 12.80 -12.91
CA LEU A 478 -3.27 13.85 -13.94
C LEU A 478 -3.75 15.22 -13.44
N PRO A 479 -3.10 16.32 -13.87
CA PRO A 479 -3.32 17.66 -13.29
C PRO A 479 -4.58 18.39 -13.78
N VAL A 480 -5.43 17.78 -14.60
CA VAL A 480 -6.40 18.51 -15.44
C VAL A 480 -7.78 18.70 -14.80
N GLU A 481 -8.12 18.01 -13.70
CA GLU A 481 -9.46 18.12 -13.11
C GLU A 481 -9.47 18.45 -11.61
N SER A 482 -8.60 19.36 -11.13
CA SER A 482 -8.40 19.50 -9.66
C SER A 482 -7.95 18.17 -8.98
N GLU A 483 -7.60 17.16 -9.79
CA GLU A 483 -7.31 15.77 -9.43
C GLU A 483 -5.83 15.49 -9.14
N PHE A 484 -4.98 16.52 -9.24
CA PHE A 484 -3.73 16.58 -8.46
C PHE A 484 -3.94 17.08 -7.03
N GLY A 485 -5.19 17.27 -6.62
CA GLY A 485 -5.52 17.84 -5.32
C GLY A 485 -5.31 16.83 -4.22
N SER A 486 -4.51 17.20 -3.22
CA SER A 486 -4.57 16.56 -1.91
C SER A 486 -6.04 16.53 -1.44
N ARG A 487 -6.52 15.37 -0.99
CA ARG A 487 -7.83 15.23 -0.35
C ARG A 487 -7.65 14.71 1.08
N PRO A 488 -8.60 14.94 1.99
CA PRO A 488 -8.53 14.35 3.32
C PRO A 488 -8.62 12.80 3.25
N ALA A 489 -7.99 12.12 4.22
CA ALA A 489 -8.34 10.74 4.55
C ALA A 489 -9.84 10.66 4.88
N GLY A 490 -10.52 9.58 4.49
CA GLY A 490 -11.95 9.44 4.70
C GLY A 490 -12.87 10.00 3.60
N LEU A 491 -14.17 9.92 3.85
CA LEU A 491 -15.23 10.60 3.11
C LEU A 491 -15.39 12.02 3.64
N ALA A 492 -15.54 12.97 2.72
CA ALA A 492 -15.64 14.39 3.04
C ALA A 492 -16.70 15.04 2.15
N GLU A 493 -17.55 15.90 2.73
CA GLU A 493 -18.65 16.51 1.99
C GLU A 493 -18.13 17.46 0.89
N GLY A 494 -18.71 17.41 -0.30
CA GLY A 494 -18.24 18.19 -1.45
C GLY A 494 -16.91 17.73 -2.08
N ILE A 495 -16.23 16.71 -1.53
CA ILE A 495 -15.07 16.06 -2.15
C ILE A 495 -15.39 14.57 -2.34
N PRO A 496 -16.02 14.20 -3.46
CA PRO A 496 -16.42 12.82 -3.69
C PRO A 496 -15.22 11.88 -3.84
N ARG A 497 -15.37 10.65 -3.36
CA ARG A 497 -14.50 9.53 -3.70
C ARG A 497 -15.05 8.79 -4.91
N ASN A 498 -14.18 8.54 -5.87
CA ASN A 498 -14.50 7.89 -7.13
C ASN A 498 -13.93 6.47 -7.13
N TYR A 499 -14.75 5.50 -7.52
CA TYR A 499 -14.35 4.11 -7.60
C TYR A 499 -14.74 3.46 -8.93
N MET A 500 -13.87 2.58 -9.40
CA MET A 500 -14.28 1.47 -10.25
C MET A 500 -14.75 0.34 -9.33
N ALA A 501 -15.86 -0.32 -9.64
CA ALA A 501 -16.47 -1.28 -8.76
C ALA A 501 -17.11 -2.44 -9.53
N ALA A 502 -17.49 -3.50 -8.82
CA ALA A 502 -18.31 -4.57 -9.37
C ALA A 502 -19.26 -5.12 -8.31
N ILE A 503 -20.47 -5.46 -8.74
CA ILE A 503 -21.41 -6.26 -7.96
C ILE A 503 -21.14 -7.72 -8.32
N GLU A 504 -20.77 -8.52 -7.33
CA GLU A 504 -20.59 -9.97 -7.47
C GLU A 504 -21.86 -10.70 -7.03
N VAL A 505 -22.26 -11.72 -7.80
CA VAL A 505 -23.31 -12.69 -7.46
C VAL A 505 -22.67 -13.90 -6.76
N PRO A 506 -22.84 -14.07 -5.43
CA PRO A 506 -22.31 -15.23 -4.72
C PRO A 506 -23.05 -16.50 -5.12
N GLU A 507 -22.39 -17.65 -5.00
CA GLU A 507 -22.99 -18.96 -5.33
C GLU A 507 -24.31 -19.21 -4.56
N GLU A 508 -24.37 -18.81 -3.28
CA GLU A 508 -25.56 -18.90 -2.42
C GLU A 508 -26.77 -18.16 -3.01
N THR A 509 -26.55 -17.01 -3.65
CA THR A 509 -27.61 -16.23 -4.32
C THR A 509 -27.94 -16.85 -5.68
N GLN A 510 -26.95 -17.35 -6.41
CA GLN A 510 -27.14 -18.04 -7.67
C GLN A 510 -28.01 -19.30 -7.53
N GLN A 511 -27.86 -20.05 -6.43
CA GLN A 511 -28.66 -21.24 -6.15
C GLN A 511 -30.16 -20.92 -5.91
N GLN A 512 -30.51 -19.68 -5.59
CA GLN A 512 -31.89 -19.25 -5.31
C GLN A 512 -32.66 -18.81 -6.57
N VAL A 513 -31.99 -18.66 -7.72
CA VAL A 513 -32.56 -18.13 -8.97
C VAL A 513 -33.77 -18.91 -9.46
N GLN A 514 -33.72 -20.25 -9.38
CA GLN A 514 -34.83 -21.10 -9.86
C GLN A 514 -36.11 -20.91 -9.05
N ALA A 515 -35.99 -20.53 -7.78
CA ALA A 515 -37.12 -20.36 -6.88
C ALA A 515 -37.74 -18.95 -6.93
N ASN A 516 -37.03 -17.95 -7.49
CA ASN A 516 -37.51 -16.57 -7.56
C ASN A 516 -37.35 -15.97 -8.97
N PRO A 517 -38.45 -15.88 -9.75
CA PRO A 517 -38.44 -15.26 -11.07
C PRO A 517 -38.01 -13.78 -11.08
N ALA A 518 -38.25 -13.03 -10.01
CA ALA A 518 -37.81 -11.64 -9.93
C ALA A 518 -36.29 -11.54 -9.81
N LEU A 519 -35.65 -12.44 -9.04
CA LEU A 519 -34.19 -12.56 -9.00
C LEU A 519 -33.64 -12.97 -10.38
N ALA A 520 -34.24 -13.97 -11.04
CA ALA A 520 -33.82 -14.38 -12.38
C ALA A 520 -33.89 -13.23 -13.39
N ASN A 521 -34.95 -12.43 -13.36
CA ASN A 521 -35.11 -11.26 -14.23
C ASN A 521 -34.08 -10.16 -13.92
N PHE A 522 -33.78 -9.91 -12.64
CA PHE A 522 -32.74 -8.95 -12.24
C PHE A 522 -31.37 -9.40 -12.74
N LEU A 523 -31.01 -10.67 -12.53
CA LEU A 523 -29.73 -11.20 -12.99
C LEU A 523 -29.61 -11.16 -14.51
N ALA A 524 -30.66 -11.53 -15.25
CA ALA A 524 -30.62 -11.50 -16.70
C ALA A 524 -30.66 -10.08 -17.30
N GLY A 525 -31.31 -9.14 -16.60
CA GLY A 525 -31.55 -7.79 -17.09
C GLY A 525 -30.50 -6.78 -16.67
N TYR A 526 -30.29 -6.61 -15.35
CA TYR A 526 -29.34 -5.63 -14.82
C TYR A 526 -27.92 -6.18 -14.77
N MET A 527 -27.74 -7.43 -14.31
CA MET A 527 -26.42 -8.04 -14.18
C MET A 527 -25.94 -8.73 -15.47
N GLU A 528 -26.78 -8.79 -16.51
CA GLU A 528 -26.49 -9.49 -17.78
C GLU A 528 -26.05 -10.96 -17.64
N ASN A 529 -26.40 -11.62 -16.53
CA ASN A 529 -25.93 -12.93 -16.07
C ASN A 529 -24.42 -13.02 -15.82
N GLU A 530 -23.74 -11.89 -15.66
CA GLU A 530 -22.36 -11.84 -15.24
C GLU A 530 -22.23 -12.20 -13.77
N GLN A 531 -21.18 -12.96 -13.42
CA GLN A 531 -20.85 -13.16 -12.01
C GLN A 531 -20.39 -11.84 -11.38
N PHE A 532 -19.62 -11.04 -12.11
CA PHE A 532 -19.13 -9.73 -11.70
C PHE A 532 -19.66 -8.68 -12.69
N HIS A 533 -20.65 -7.91 -12.28
CA HIS A 533 -21.19 -6.82 -13.08
C HIS A 533 -20.52 -5.51 -12.71
N GLN A 534 -19.79 -4.92 -13.65
CA GLN A 534 -19.03 -3.70 -13.41
C GLN A 534 -19.94 -2.49 -13.24
N VAL A 535 -19.67 -1.68 -12.23
CA VAL A 535 -20.31 -0.38 -11.99
C VAL A 535 -19.27 0.64 -11.56
N TYR A 536 -19.67 1.91 -11.47
CA TYR A 536 -18.81 2.96 -10.92
C TYR A 536 -19.48 3.64 -9.73
N LEU A 537 -18.65 4.15 -8.82
CA LEU A 537 -19.15 4.82 -7.63
C LEU A 537 -18.62 6.23 -7.52
N LYS A 538 -19.51 7.10 -7.07
CA LYS A 538 -19.18 8.42 -6.57
C LYS A 538 -19.78 8.57 -5.18
N VAL A 539 -18.94 8.71 -4.16
CA VAL A 539 -19.36 8.61 -2.76
C VAL A 539 -18.96 9.84 -1.97
N THR A 540 -19.90 10.37 -1.20
CA THR A 540 -19.76 11.44 -0.21
C THR A 540 -20.39 10.96 1.11
N PRO A 541 -20.16 11.65 2.25
CA PRO A 541 -20.86 11.33 3.49
C PRO A 541 -22.39 11.25 3.34
N SER A 542 -22.98 12.11 2.51
CA SER A 542 -24.43 12.24 2.37
C SER A 542 -25.05 11.36 1.27
N GLN A 543 -24.25 10.88 0.31
CA GLN A 543 -24.78 10.16 -0.86
C GLN A 543 -23.75 9.21 -1.49
N MET A 544 -24.22 8.04 -1.93
CA MET A 544 -23.55 7.16 -2.88
C MET A 544 -24.30 7.16 -4.21
N GLU A 545 -23.59 7.42 -5.29
CA GLU A 545 -24.09 7.20 -6.65
C GLU A 545 -23.51 5.90 -7.19
N VAL A 546 -24.37 5.05 -7.78
CA VAL A 546 -23.97 3.83 -8.49
C VAL A 546 -24.28 4.03 -9.97
N TRP A 547 -23.25 4.03 -10.80
CA TRP A 547 -23.38 4.24 -12.25
C TRP A 547 -23.25 2.89 -12.94
N ASN A 548 -24.34 2.43 -13.55
CA ASN A 548 -24.28 1.30 -14.47
C ASN A 548 -23.91 1.85 -15.85
N SER A 549 -22.70 1.58 -16.32
CA SER A 549 -22.23 2.16 -17.58
C SER A 549 -22.49 1.19 -18.73
N PRO A 550 -23.02 1.65 -19.87
CA PRO A 550 -23.22 0.82 -21.06
C PRO A 550 -21.94 0.67 -21.88
N VAL A 551 -20.83 1.28 -21.43
CA VAL A 551 -19.52 1.22 -22.06
C VAL A 551 -18.55 0.55 -21.11
N ASP A 552 -18.04 -0.61 -21.53
CA ASP A 552 -17.05 -1.36 -20.77
C ASP A 552 -15.85 -0.49 -20.41
N ASN A 553 -15.47 -0.53 -19.14
CA ASN A 553 -14.27 0.10 -18.59
C ASN A 553 -14.24 1.63 -18.66
N VAL A 554 -15.37 2.28 -18.99
CA VAL A 554 -15.51 3.73 -18.99
C VAL A 554 -16.75 4.12 -18.21
N ALA A 555 -16.61 4.98 -17.20
CA ALA A 555 -17.76 5.57 -16.53
C ALA A 555 -18.45 6.61 -17.44
N VAL A 556 -19.57 6.23 -18.03
CA VAL A 556 -20.43 7.15 -18.79
C VAL A 556 -21.72 7.38 -17.99
N PRO A 557 -21.89 8.54 -17.32
CA PRO A 557 -23.11 8.82 -16.57
C PRO A 557 -24.24 9.16 -17.53
N LEU A 558 -24.94 8.16 -18.06
CA LEU A 558 -26.25 8.40 -18.64
C LEU A 558 -27.24 8.61 -17.49
N LEU A 559 -27.95 9.74 -17.47
CA LEU A 559 -28.82 10.14 -16.33
C LEU A 559 -29.87 9.08 -15.94
N SER A 560 -30.27 8.19 -16.87
CA SER A 560 -31.19 7.08 -16.61
C SER A 560 -30.54 5.85 -15.94
N GLU A 561 -29.22 5.84 -15.78
CA GLU A 561 -28.40 4.70 -15.33
C GLU A 561 -27.58 5.03 -14.08
N VAL A 562 -27.89 6.16 -13.43
CA VAL A 562 -27.31 6.57 -12.15
C VAL A 562 -28.34 6.36 -11.04
N ALA A 563 -28.07 5.40 -10.16
CA ALA A 563 -28.82 5.21 -8.92
C ALA A 563 -28.26 6.13 -7.83
N HIS A 564 -29.16 6.84 -7.14
CA HIS A 564 -28.82 7.70 -6.01
C HIS A 564 -29.24 7.03 -4.71
N LEU A 565 -28.26 6.64 -3.90
CA LEU A 565 -28.45 6.02 -2.59
C LEU A 565 -28.12 7.06 -1.51
N PRO A 566 -29.13 7.77 -0.95
CA PRO A 566 -28.89 8.72 0.13
C PRO A 566 -28.39 8.01 1.39
N TYR A 567 -27.67 8.77 2.22
CA TYR A 567 -27.35 8.36 3.58
C TYR A 567 -28.62 8.04 4.38
N THR A 568 -28.58 6.97 5.15
CA THR A 568 -29.65 6.59 6.07
C THR A 568 -29.09 6.36 7.48
N GLU A 569 -29.70 6.96 8.48
CA GLU A 569 -29.39 6.63 9.88
C GLU A 569 -29.82 5.17 10.16
N VAL A 570 -28.97 4.42 10.85
CA VAL A 570 -29.37 3.11 11.39
C VAL A 570 -30.20 3.38 12.65
N PRO A 571 -31.40 2.79 12.79
CA PRO A 571 -32.13 2.86 14.05
C PRO A 571 -31.22 2.33 15.18
N SER A 572 -31.03 3.11 16.24
CA SER A 572 -30.26 2.69 17.40
C SER A 572 -30.81 1.36 17.93
N HIS A 573 -29.90 0.46 18.35
CA HIS A 573 -30.21 -0.88 18.87
C HIS A 573 -31.20 -0.93 20.07
N ASP A 574 -31.67 0.22 20.56
CA ASP A 574 -32.69 0.35 21.60
C ASP A 574 -34.16 0.29 21.08
N GLU A 575 -34.40 0.11 19.78
CA GLU A 575 -35.75 -0.05 19.21
C GLU A 575 -35.95 -1.34 18.38
N ALA A 576 -35.41 -2.48 18.84
CA ALA A 576 -35.73 -3.81 18.30
C ALA A 576 -36.27 -4.76 19.37
#